data_AF-A0A5N5WEH7-F1
#
_entry.id   AF-A0A5N5WEH7-F1
#
_cell.length_a   1.000
_cell.length_b   1.000
_cell.length_c   1.000
_cell.angle_alpha   90.00
_cell.angle_beta   90.00
_cell.angle_gamma   90.00
#
_symmetry.space_group_name_H-M   'P 1'
#
loop_
_entity.id
_entity.type
_entity.pdbx_description
1 polymer ?
#
loop_
_entity_poly.entity_id
_entity_poly.type
_entity_poly.pdbx_seq_one_letter_code
_entity_poly.pdbx_strand_id
1 'polypeptide(L)'
;MSDAIDGLNRRTIYQLMDAYDLVADVAEKLPTPITLPVALAGTDWSERTAAVAHAVEIAMEIPGASYELREAFQYACLGWYSASIIMTQQMRAPRFAGYKAVQLQIATAEQYAADARRVLDIEG
;
A
#
# COMPACT_ATOMS: atom_id res chain seq x y z
N MET A 1 12.03 -7.52 -24.04
CA MET A 1 11.63 -6.26 -23.37
C MET A 1 10.19 -6.32 -22.85
N SER A 2 9.26 -6.99 -23.57
CA SER A 2 7.90 -7.29 -23.07
C SER A 2 7.92 -8.10 -21.77
N ASP A 3 8.63 -9.22 -21.74
CA ASP A 3 8.63 -10.15 -20.59
C ASP A 3 9.10 -9.52 -19.26
N ALA A 4 10.03 -8.56 -19.31
CA ALA A 4 10.53 -7.87 -18.12
C ALA A 4 9.49 -6.89 -17.55
N ILE A 5 8.73 -6.21 -18.43
CA ILE A 5 7.65 -5.30 -18.03
C ILE A 5 6.46 -6.11 -17.53
N ASP A 6 6.13 -7.22 -18.19
CA ASP A 6 5.06 -8.12 -17.79
C ASP A 6 5.36 -8.78 -16.43
N GLY A 7 6.61 -9.18 -16.19
CA GLY A 7 7.07 -9.68 -14.89
C GLY A 7 7.01 -8.61 -13.78
N LEU A 8 7.37 -7.37 -14.10
CA LEU A 8 7.31 -6.25 -13.15
C LEU A 8 5.87 -5.92 -12.78
N ASN A 9 4.96 -5.86 -13.75
CA ASN A 9 3.54 -5.61 -13.52
C ASN A 9 2.92 -6.70 -12.64
N ARG A 10 3.25 -7.97 -12.89
CA ARG A 10 2.80 -9.08 -12.05
C ARG A 10 3.30 -8.95 -10.62
N ARG A 11 4.58 -8.58 -10.42
CA ARG A 11 5.14 -8.32 -9.08
C ARG A 11 4.45 -7.15 -8.38
N THR A 12 4.17 -6.05 -9.09
CA THR A 12 3.44 -4.90 -8.53
C THR A 12 2.04 -5.29 -8.08
N ILE A 13 1.32 -6.12 -8.86
CA ILE A 13 -0.02 -6.61 -8.49
C ILE A 13 0.04 -7.46 -7.22
N TYR A 14 1.01 -8.38 -7.10
CA TYR A 14 1.18 -9.15 -5.86
C TYR A 14 1.52 -8.25 -4.68
N GLN A 15 2.43 -7.28 -4.87
CA GLN A 15 2.77 -6.32 -3.83
C GLN A 15 1.56 -5.49 -3.35
N LEU A 16 0.64 -5.17 -4.26
CA LEU A 16 -0.62 -4.49 -3.92
C LEU A 16 -1.56 -5.36 -3.10
N MET A 17 -1.65 -6.64 -3.44
CA MET A 17 -2.46 -7.59 -2.68
C MET A 17 -1.87 -7.77 -1.28
N ASP A 18 -0.57 -8.03 -1.18
CA ASP A 18 0.12 -8.20 0.12
C ASP A 18 0.02 -6.94 0.99
N ALA A 19 0.18 -5.74 0.40
CA ALA A 19 0.04 -4.49 1.13
C ALA A 19 -1.42 -4.22 1.54
N TYR A 20 -2.39 -4.64 0.73
CA TYR A 20 -3.81 -4.53 1.06
C TYR A 20 -4.18 -5.46 2.23
N ASP A 21 -3.76 -6.72 2.15
CA ASP A 21 -4.00 -7.71 3.19
C ASP A 21 -3.39 -7.24 4.52
N LEU A 22 -2.17 -6.69 4.49
CA LEU A 22 -1.56 -6.10 5.67
C LEU A 22 -2.36 -4.92 6.22
N VAL A 23 -2.84 -4.01 5.37
CA VAL A 23 -3.70 -2.90 5.78
C VAL A 23 -4.99 -3.40 6.44
N ALA A 24 -5.62 -4.43 5.87
CA ALA A 24 -6.81 -5.05 6.44
C ALA A 24 -6.52 -5.69 7.80
N ASP A 25 -5.45 -6.46 7.91
CA ASP A 25 -5.01 -7.11 9.16
C ASP A 25 -4.73 -6.10 10.27
N VAL A 26 -4.13 -4.95 9.95
CA VAL A 26 -3.90 -3.89 10.93
C VAL A 26 -5.21 -3.17 11.27
N ALA A 27 -6.06 -2.91 10.27
CA ALA A 27 -7.34 -2.22 10.46
C ALA A 27 -8.30 -3.00 11.37
N GLU A 28 -8.31 -4.34 11.28
CA GLU A 28 -9.11 -5.20 12.15
C GLU A 28 -8.72 -5.10 13.63
N LYS A 29 -7.46 -4.74 13.91
CA LYS A 29 -6.96 -4.57 15.28
C LYS A 29 -7.30 -3.19 15.86
N LEU A 30 -7.76 -2.25 15.02
CA LEU A 30 -8.10 -0.90 15.47
C LEU A 30 -9.38 -0.91 16.33
N PRO A 31 -9.40 -0.12 17.42
CA PRO A 31 -10.59 -0.02 18.28
C PRO A 31 -11.72 0.78 17.62
N THR A 32 -11.41 1.55 16.58
CA THR A 32 -12.40 2.28 15.78
C THR A 32 -12.39 1.69 14.36
N PRO A 33 -13.54 1.24 13.83
CA PRO A 33 -13.62 0.76 12.46
C PRO A 33 -13.24 1.85 11.48
N ILE A 34 -12.25 1.59 10.63
CA ILE A 34 -11.87 2.48 9.53
C ILE A 34 -12.34 1.83 8.23
N THR A 35 -13.28 2.48 7.55
CA THR A 35 -13.66 2.08 6.20
C THR A 35 -12.65 2.68 5.22
N LEU A 36 -11.73 1.87 4.74
CA LEU A 36 -10.90 2.25 3.61
C LEU A 36 -11.68 1.94 2.33
N PRO A 37 -11.92 2.90 1.42
CA PRO A 37 -12.57 2.64 0.14
C PRO A 37 -11.57 1.91 -0.76
N VAL A 38 -11.40 0.61 -0.51
CA VAL A 38 -10.52 -0.26 -1.27
C VAL A 38 -11.37 -1.34 -1.90
N ALA A 39 -11.96 -1.01 -3.05
CA ALA A 39 -12.39 -2.07 -3.95
C ALA A 39 -11.12 -2.69 -4.55
N LEU A 40 -10.97 -4.02 -4.59
CA LEU A 40 -9.92 -4.66 -5.40
C LEU A 40 -10.31 -4.64 -6.89
N ALA A 41 -11.61 -4.71 -7.20
CA ALA A 41 -12.18 -4.68 -8.55
C ALA A 41 -12.57 -3.25 -8.97
N GLY A 42 -12.08 -2.77 -10.12
CA GLY A 42 -12.39 -1.44 -10.64
C GLY A 42 -11.31 -0.89 -11.57
N THR A 43 -11.70 0.03 -12.45
CA THR A 43 -10.80 0.62 -13.47
C THR A 43 -10.11 1.89 -13.03
N ASP A 44 -10.52 2.53 -11.93
CA ASP A 44 -9.93 3.78 -11.43
C ASP A 44 -9.07 3.55 -10.19
N TRP A 45 -7.75 3.64 -10.39
CA TRP A 45 -6.74 3.56 -9.34
C TRP A 45 -6.50 4.91 -8.63
N SER A 46 -6.94 6.02 -9.23
CA SER A 46 -6.66 7.37 -8.72
C SER A 46 -7.42 7.64 -7.43
N GLU A 47 -8.70 7.28 -7.38
CA GLU A 47 -9.55 7.41 -6.19
C GLU A 47 -9.02 6.56 -5.03
N ARG A 48 -8.52 5.36 -5.34
CA ARG A 48 -7.90 4.45 -4.38
C ARG A 48 -6.65 5.06 -3.76
N THR A 49 -5.73 5.54 -4.61
CA THR A 49 -4.51 6.21 -4.16
C THR A 49 -4.82 7.44 -3.29
N ALA A 50 -5.84 8.24 -3.63
CA ALA A 50 -6.25 9.39 -2.83
C ALA A 50 -6.80 8.98 -1.46
N ALA A 51 -7.60 7.92 -1.39
CA ALA A 51 -8.18 7.47 -0.14
C ALA A 51 -7.15 6.95 0.87
N VAL A 52 -6.13 6.23 0.42
CA VAL A 52 -5.06 5.80 1.34
C VAL A 52 -4.05 6.89 1.61
N ALA A 53 -3.83 7.84 0.70
CA ALA A 53 -3.10 9.06 1.07
C ALA A 53 -3.78 9.74 2.27
N HIS A 54 -5.11 9.87 2.24
CA HIS A 54 -5.87 10.39 3.37
C HIS A 54 -5.74 9.51 4.62
N ALA A 55 -5.81 8.17 4.48
CA ALA A 55 -5.63 7.25 5.60
C ALA A 55 -4.26 7.39 6.28
N VAL A 56 -3.19 7.63 5.51
CA VAL A 56 -1.83 7.90 6.03
C VAL A 56 -1.81 9.18 6.87
N GLU A 57 -2.50 10.23 6.42
CA GLU A 57 -2.55 11.53 7.12
C GLU A 57 -3.21 11.42 8.49
N ILE A 58 -4.29 10.64 8.59
CA ILE A 58 -5.09 10.52 9.83
C ILE A 58 -4.68 9.34 10.71
N ALA A 59 -3.74 8.48 10.27
CA ALA A 59 -3.36 7.25 10.97
C ALA A 59 -2.93 7.48 12.43
N MET A 60 -2.20 8.57 12.69
CA MET A 60 -1.70 8.89 14.04
C MET A 60 -2.77 9.51 14.96
N GLU A 61 -3.92 9.88 14.39
CA GLU A 61 -5.02 10.53 15.11
C GLU A 61 -6.09 9.54 15.57
N ILE A 62 -5.97 8.24 15.23
CA ILE A 62 -7.00 7.23 15.49
C ILE A 62 -7.26 7.07 17.00
N PRO A 63 -8.43 7.48 17.51
CA PRO A 63 -8.70 7.45 18.94
C PRO A 63 -8.66 6.02 19.50
N GLY A 64 -8.13 5.87 20.72
CA GLY A 64 -8.11 4.60 21.45
C GLY A 64 -7.07 3.57 21.00
N ALA A 65 -6.44 3.73 19.83
CA ALA A 65 -5.35 2.86 19.39
C ALA A 65 -4.04 3.19 20.13
N SER A 66 -3.21 2.18 20.40
CA SER A 66 -1.84 2.41 20.92
C SER A 66 -0.97 3.11 19.87
N TYR A 67 0.17 3.66 20.30
CA TYR A 67 1.09 4.30 19.38
C TYR A 67 1.58 3.33 18.30
N GLU A 68 1.96 2.12 18.73
CA GLU A 68 2.47 1.05 17.87
C GLU A 68 1.42 0.64 16.84
N LEU A 69 0.17 0.50 17.25
CA LEU A 69 -0.89 0.13 16.33
C LEU A 69 -1.17 1.23 15.29
N ARG A 70 -1.10 2.51 15.68
CA ARG A 70 -1.21 3.64 14.75
C ARG A 70 -0.03 3.72 13.80
N GLU A 71 1.17 3.52 14.31
CA GLU A 71 2.42 3.50 13.54
C GLU A 71 2.40 2.36 12.52
N ALA A 72 2.00 1.15 12.93
CA ALA A 72 1.83 0.02 12.03
C ALA A 72 0.78 0.28 10.96
N PHE A 73 -0.34 0.90 11.32
CA PHE A 73 -1.40 1.24 10.37
C PHE A 73 -0.90 2.28 9.36
N GLN A 74 -0.14 3.28 9.81
CA GLN A 74 0.48 4.27 8.95
C GLN A 74 1.46 3.62 7.96
N TYR A 75 2.34 2.71 8.43
CA TYR A 75 3.27 1.99 7.57
C TYR A 75 2.56 1.08 6.57
N ALA A 76 1.52 0.35 6.98
CA ALA A 76 0.73 -0.46 6.06
C ALA A 76 0.10 0.41 4.95
N CYS A 77 -0.49 1.55 5.34
CA CYS A 77 -1.06 2.51 4.39
C CYS A 77 0.01 3.11 3.45
N LEU A 78 1.21 3.43 3.94
CA LEU A 78 2.32 3.92 3.12
C LEU A 78 2.82 2.86 2.12
N GLY A 79 2.85 1.59 2.52
CA GLY A 79 3.17 0.47 1.65
C GLY A 79 2.18 0.35 0.49
N TRP A 80 0.88 0.39 0.80
CA TRP A 80 -0.17 0.32 -0.21
C TRP A 80 -0.23 1.58 -1.10
N TYR A 81 -0.03 2.77 -0.52
CA TYR A 81 0.06 4.03 -1.28
C TYR A 81 1.17 3.96 -2.33
N SER A 82 2.37 3.56 -1.92
CA SER A 82 3.54 3.41 -2.80
C SER A 82 3.26 2.45 -3.95
N ALA A 83 2.64 1.30 -3.66
CA ALA A 83 2.27 0.33 -4.69
C ALA A 83 1.16 0.83 -5.63
N SER A 84 0.18 1.61 -5.11
CA SER A 84 -0.93 2.16 -5.90
C SER A 84 -0.52 3.28 -6.85
N ILE A 85 0.50 4.08 -6.49
CA ILE A 85 1.07 5.10 -7.37
C ILE A 85 1.61 4.45 -8.65
N ILE A 86 2.29 3.30 -8.54
CA ILE A 86 2.83 2.57 -9.68
C ILE A 86 1.71 2.20 -10.65
N MET A 87 0.61 1.61 -10.17
CA MET A 87 -0.52 1.23 -11.03
C MET A 87 -1.20 2.42 -11.65
N THR A 88 -1.41 3.50 -10.89
CA THR A 88 -1.98 4.75 -11.40
C THR A 88 -1.12 5.32 -12.53
N GLN A 89 0.20 5.33 -12.37
CA GLN A 89 1.14 5.79 -13.39
C GLN A 89 1.15 4.88 -14.62
N GLN A 90 1.14 3.55 -14.43
CA GLN A 90 1.10 2.58 -15.54
C GLN A 90 -0.19 2.66 -16.35
N MET A 91 -1.35 2.86 -15.70
CA MET A 91 -2.64 3.02 -16.37
C MET A 91 -2.73 4.33 -17.17
N ARG A 92 -2.18 5.42 -16.63
CA ARG A 92 -2.22 6.75 -17.29
C ARG A 92 -1.16 6.92 -18.36
N ALA A 93 -0.01 6.27 -18.23
CA ALA A 93 1.10 6.39 -19.16
C ALA A 93 1.95 5.10 -19.20
N PRO A 94 1.52 4.05 -19.94
CA PRO A 94 2.14 2.71 -19.94
C PRO A 94 3.62 2.67 -20.33
N ARG A 95 4.15 3.77 -20.87
CA ARG A 95 5.52 3.90 -21.39
C ARG A 95 6.43 4.79 -20.53
N PHE A 96 5.91 5.41 -19.46
CA PHE A 96 6.59 6.57 -18.84
C PHE A 96 7.28 6.28 -17.51
N ALA A 97 6.91 5.21 -16.79
CA ALA A 97 7.61 4.84 -15.57
C ALA A 97 8.89 4.07 -15.94
N GLY A 98 10.02 4.78 -15.99
CA GLY A 98 11.32 4.14 -16.21
C GLY A 98 11.51 2.98 -15.22
N TYR A 99 11.96 1.83 -15.71
CA TYR A 99 12.12 0.57 -14.96
C TYR A 99 12.70 0.76 -13.54
N LYS A 100 13.69 1.65 -13.38
CA LYS A 100 14.31 1.97 -12.08
C LYS A 100 13.38 2.68 -11.09
N ALA A 101 12.52 3.58 -11.56
CA ALA A 101 11.58 4.30 -10.70
C ALA A 101 10.53 3.35 -10.11
N VAL A 102 10.06 2.40 -10.92
CA VAL A 102 9.12 1.36 -10.47
C VAL A 102 9.80 0.41 -9.47
N GLN A 103 11.03 -0.03 -9.75
CA GLN A 103 11.79 -0.85 -8.80
C GLN A 103 12.01 -0.15 -7.46
N LEU A 104 12.31 1.15 -7.46
CA LEU A 104 12.49 1.92 -6.23
C LEU A 104 11.19 1.97 -5.42
N GLN A 105 10.04 2.23 -6.06
CA GLN A 105 8.75 2.28 -5.37
C GLN A 105 8.30 0.91 -4.86
N ILE A 106 8.60 -0.18 -5.58
CA ILE A 106 8.38 -1.56 -5.07
C ILE A 106 9.20 -1.78 -3.81
N ALA A 107 10.51 -1.45 -3.84
CA ALA A 107 11.37 -1.60 -2.67
C ALA A 107 10.90 -0.74 -1.48
N THR A 108 10.41 0.47 -1.74
CA THR A 108 9.81 1.34 -0.71
C THR A 108 8.54 0.71 -0.12
N ALA A 109 7.67 0.13 -0.96
CA ALA A 109 6.47 -0.56 -0.49
C ALA A 109 6.82 -1.79 0.37
N GLU A 110 7.81 -2.58 -0.05
CA GLU A 110 8.33 -3.74 0.69
C GLU A 110 8.89 -3.32 2.06
N GLN A 111 9.63 -2.21 2.10
CA GLN A 111 10.19 -1.70 3.35
C GLN A 111 9.11 -1.25 4.34
N TYR A 112 8.09 -0.52 3.86
CA TYR A 112 6.98 -0.13 4.71
C TYR A 112 6.15 -1.34 5.21
N ALA A 113 5.97 -2.36 4.37
CA ALA A 113 5.32 -3.60 4.79
C ALA A 113 6.13 -4.32 5.89
N ALA A 114 7.44 -4.39 5.74
CA ALA A 114 8.33 -4.97 6.76
C ALA A 114 8.29 -4.17 8.07
N ASP A 115 8.27 -2.83 8.00
CA ASP A 115 8.15 -1.98 9.19
C ASP A 115 6.81 -2.16 9.91
N ALA A 116 5.69 -2.23 9.18
CA ALA A 116 4.38 -2.51 9.77
C ALA A 116 4.33 -3.88 10.48
N ARG A 117 4.90 -4.93 9.86
CA ARG A 117 5.01 -6.26 10.48
C ARG A 117 5.87 -6.23 11.75
N ARG A 118 7.02 -5.55 11.69
CA ARG A 118 7.94 -5.39 12.83
C ARG A 118 7.28 -4.67 14.01
N VAL A 119 6.50 -3.62 13.75
CA VAL A 119 5.80 -2.87 14.81
C VAL A 119 4.69 -3.70 15.46
N LEU A 120 4.03 -4.58 14.72
CA LEU A 120 2.98 -5.44 15.24
C LEU A 120 3.46 -6.76 15.84
N ASP A 121 4.78 -6.99 15.86
CA ASP A 121 5.37 -8.28 16.24
C ASP A 121 4.73 -9.46 15.46
N ILE A 122 4.39 -9.23 14.19
CA ILE A 122 3.88 -10.27 13.30
C ILE A 122 5.10 -10.99 12.72
N GLU A 123 5.41 -12.18 13.24
CA GLU A 123 6.36 -13.09 12.60
C GLU A 123 5.80 -13.56 11.24
N GLY A 124 6.49 -13.23 10.16
CA GLY A 124 6.09 -13.56 8.78
C GLY A 124 7.09 -13.10 7.72
#